data_AF-A0A8D0GTI0-F1
#
_entry.id   AF-A0A8D0GTI0-F1
#
_cell.length_a   1.000
_cell.length_b   1.000
_cell.length_c   1.000
_cell.angle_alpha   90.00
_cell.angle_beta   90.00
_cell.angle_gamma   90.00
#
_symmetry.space_group_name_H-M   'P 1'
#
loop_
_entity.id
_entity.type
_entity.pdbx_description
1 polymer ?
#
loop_
_entity_poly.entity_id
_entity_poly.type
_entity_poly.pdbx_seq_one_letter_code
_entity_poly.pdbx_strand_id
1 'polypeptide(L)' 'MGVADVEEALKLDPETFKMKYGVDKPRLDDDHVVFHCQMGRRGGRATEIAIALGYAKARNFSGGYKEWSEKEGKP' A
#
# COMPACT_ATOMS: atom_id res chain seq x y z
N MET A 1 -2.13 -6.69 8.33
CA MET A 1 -0.75 -6.33 7.97
C MET A 1 -0.35 -5.09 8.75
N GLY A 2 0.63 -5.21 9.64
CA GLY A 2 1.24 -4.08 10.32
C GLY A 2 2.14 -3.29 9.37
N VAL A 3 2.53 -2.08 9.75
CA VAL A 3 3.40 -1.23 8.92
C VAL A 3 4.80 -1.82 8.78
N ALA A 4 5.28 -2.57 9.77
CA ALA A 4 6.56 -3.28 9.70
C ALA A 4 6.57 -4.36 8.61
N ASP A 5 5.44 -5.07 8.45
CA ASP A 5 5.29 -6.12 7.43
C ASP A 5 5.39 -5.55 6.00
N VAL A 6 5.05 -4.27 5.80
CA VAL A 6 5.09 -3.62 4.47
C VAL A 6 6.53 -3.48 3.98
N GLU A 7 7.44 -3.08 4.86
CA GLU A 7 8.84 -2.91 4.51
C GLU A 7 9.47 -4.25 4.10
N GLU A 8 9.23 -5.30 4.90
CA GLU A 8 9.74 -6.63 4.60
C GLU A 8 9.14 -7.17 3.30
N ALA A 9 7.83 -7.02 3.11
CA ALA A 9 7.15 -7.46 1.89
C ALA A 9 7.75 -6.83 0.63
N LEU A 10 7.95 -5.51 0.63
CA LEU A 10 8.47 -4.79 -0.54
C LEU A 10 9.94 -5.09 -0.83
N LYS A 11 10.69 -5.64 0.14
CA LYS A 11 12.07 -6.09 -0.02
C LYS A 11 12.21 -7.52 -0.56
N LEU A 12 11.15 -8.34 -0.51
CA LEU A 12 11.18 -9.70 -1.06
C LEU A 12 11.46 -9.69 -2.56
N ASP A 13 12.07 -10.75 -3.09
CA ASP A 13 12.11 -10.97 -4.54
C ASP A 13 10.69 -11.26 -5.09
N PRO A 14 10.45 -11.08 -6.39
CA PRO A 14 9.12 -11.26 -6.99
C PRO A 14 8.51 -12.65 -6.79
N GLU A 15 9.33 -13.71 -6.77
CA GLU A 15 8.86 -15.09 -6.65
C GLU A 15 8.38 -15.36 -5.22
N THR A 16 9.19 -14.98 -4.22
CA THR A 16 8.83 -15.10 -2.80
C THR A 16 7.61 -14.22 -2.47
N PHE A 17 7.54 -13.02 -3.04
CA PHE A 17 6.38 -12.14 -2.86
C PHE A 17 5.09 -12.79 -3.39
N LYS A 18 5.15 -13.33 -4.61
CA LYS A 18 4.00 -14.01 -5.24
C LYS A 18 3.59 -15.25 -4.47
N MET A 19 4.53 -16.04 -3.98
CA MET A 19 4.25 -17.22 -3.15
C MET A 19 3.55 -16.83 -1.84
N LYS A 20 3.99 -15.74 -1.19
CA LYS A 20 3.44 -15.31 0.10
C LYS A 20 2.11 -14.59 0.00
N TYR A 21 1.93 -13.73 -1.01
CA TYR A 21 0.76 -12.84 -1.14
C TYR A 21 -0.19 -13.25 -2.27
N GLY A 22 0.17 -14.21 -3.11
CA GLY A 22 -0.67 -14.71 -4.21
C GLY A 22 -0.81 -13.74 -5.39
N VAL A 23 -0.12 -12.60 -5.35
CA VAL A 23 -0.18 -11.55 -6.37
C VAL A 23 1.23 -11.18 -6.84
N ASP A 24 1.35 -10.69 -8.07
CA ASP A 24 2.63 -10.24 -8.59
C ASP A 24 3.15 -9.04 -7.79
N LYS A 25 4.47 -9.03 -7.56
CA LYS A 25 5.12 -7.91 -6.87
C LYS A 25 4.97 -6.64 -7.73
N PRO A 26 4.51 -5.52 -7.14
CA PRO A 26 4.41 -4.26 -7.87
C PRO A 26 5.80 -3.83 -8.36
N ARG A 27 5.83 -3.18 -9.52
CA ARG A 27 7.05 -2.59 -10.05
C ARG A 27 7.30 -1.22 -9.43
N LEU A 28 8.55 -0.77 -9.43
CA LEU A 28 8.92 0.54 -8.88
C LEU A 28 8.30 1.72 -9.68
N ASP A 29 8.06 1.51 -10.97
CA ASP A 29 7.49 2.49 -11.90
C ASP A 29 5.95 2.48 -11.97
N ASP A 30 5.31 1.55 -11.24
CA ASP A 30 3.87 1.35 -11.25
C ASP A 30 3.12 2.55 -10.68
N ASP A 31 2.14 3.04 -11.44
CA ASP A 31 1.33 4.22 -11.12
C ASP A 31 0.30 3.96 -10.01
N HIS A 32 0.01 2.69 -9.69
CA HIS A 32 -1.16 2.29 -8.90
C HIS A 32 -0.84 1.58 -7.58
N VAL A 33 0.31 1.86 -6.97
CA VAL A 33 0.63 1.33 -5.62
C VAL A 33 -0.06 2.18 -4.56
N VAL A 34 -1.26 1.75 -4.13
CA VAL A 34 -2.07 2.49 -3.15
C VAL A 34 -2.11 1.77 -1.80
N PHE A 35 -1.70 2.46 -0.74
CA PHE A 35 -1.82 1.99 0.63
C PHE A 35 -3.04 2.62 1.30
N HIS A 36 -3.77 1.85 2.10
CA HIS A 36 -4.89 2.36 2.88
C HIS A 36 -4.90 1.74 4.28
N CYS A 37 -5.48 2.46 5.23
CA CYS A 37 -5.81 1.89 6.53
C CYS A 37 -7.09 2.49 7.08
N GLN A 38 -7.66 1.86 8.11
CA GLN A 38 -8.95 2.24 8.70
C GLN A 38 -9.02 3.70 9.20
N MET A 39 -7.89 4.31 9.60
CA MET A 39 -7.81 5.65 10.18
C MET A 39 -6.76 6.56 9.51
N GLY A 40 -6.32 6.23 8.29
CA GLY A 40 -5.30 6.99 7.53
C GLY A 40 -3.84 6.91 8.04
N ARG A 41 -3.57 6.84 9.36
CA ARG A 41 -2.21 6.92 9.93
C ARG A 41 -1.25 5.81 9.49
N ARG A 42 -1.69 4.55 9.51
CA ARG A 42 -0.85 3.40 9.11
C ARG A 42 -0.64 3.35 7.59
N GLY A 43 -1.64 3.78 6.83
CA GLY A 43 -1.54 3.94 5.37
C GLY A 43 -0.47 4.95 5.01
N GLY A 44 -0.43 6.10 5.70
CA GLY A 44 0.59 7.14 5.48
C GLY A 44 2.01 6.62 5.71
N ARG A 45 2.25 5.97 6.85
CA ARG A 45 3.58 5.40 7.15
C ARG A 45 3.99 4.29 6.16
N ALA A 46 3.04 3.47 5.70
CA ALA A 46 3.31 2.46 4.68
C ALA A 46 3.67 3.09 3.32
N THR A 47 3.01 4.18 2.94
CA THR A 47 3.36 4.96 1.74
C THR A 47 4.75 5.58 1.84
N GLU A 48 5.10 6.17 2.98
CA GLU A 48 6.46 6.73 3.20
C GLU A 48 7.55 5.66 3.04
N ILE A 49 7.33 4.47 3.61
CA ILE A 49 8.24 3.33 3.46
C ILE A 49 8.35 2.91 1.99
N ALA A 50 7.23 2.81 1.27
CA ALA A 50 7.24 2.44 -0.13
C ALA A 50 8.01 3.46 -1.00
N ILE A 51 7.79 4.76 -0.76
CA ILE A 51 8.54 5.81 -1.46
C ILE A 51 10.04 5.70 -1.17
N ALA A 52 10.43 5.47 0.10
CA ALA A 52 11.84 5.27 0.49
C ALA A 52 12.49 4.05 -0.18
N LEU A 53 11.70 3.03 -0.53
CA LEU A 53 12.14 1.84 -1.26
C LEU A 53 12.11 2.02 -2.79
N GLY A 54 11.78 3.20 -3.30
CA GLY A 54 11.82 3.54 -4.72
C GLY A 54 10.47 3.47 -5.45
N TYR A 55 9.37 3.16 -4.75
CA TYR A 55 8.02 3.25 -5.32
C TYR A 55 7.58 4.72 -5.34
N ALA A 56 8.18 5.50 -6.23
CA ALA A 56 8.05 6.96 -6.27
C ALA A 56 6.60 7.45 -6.46
N LYS A 57 5.75 6.60 -7.03
CA LYS A 57 4.34 6.91 -7.30
C LYS A 57 3.38 6.31 -6.27
N ALA A 58 3.88 5.74 -5.17
CA ALA A 58 3.04 5.19 -4.12
C ALA A 58 2.15 6.28 -3.51
N ARG A 59 0.87 5.95 -3.29
CA ARG A 59 -0.13 6.89 -2.75
C ARG A 59 -0.73 6.34 -1.46
N ASN A 60 -1.04 7.24 -0.53
CA ASN A 60 -1.87 6.92 0.62
C ASN A 60 -3.32 7.31 0.30
N PHE A 61 -4.24 6.39 0.49
CA PHE A 61 -5.66 6.73 0.54
C PHE A 61 -6.02 7.20 1.97
N SER A 62 -5.64 8.46 2.25
CA SER A 62 -5.66 9.07 3.59
C SER A 62 -7.05 9.29 4.18
N GLY A 63 -8.10 9.34 3.35
CA GLY A 63 -9.50 9.37 3.79
C GLY A 63 -10.00 8.05 4.37
N GLY A 64 -9.25 6.96 4.14
CA GLY A 64 -9.68 5.60 4.41
C GLY A 64 -10.95 5.24 3.63
N TYR A 65 -11.44 4.01 3.84
CA TYR A 65 -12.74 3.58 3.31
C TYR A 65 -13.90 4.52 3.71
N LYS A 66 -13.76 5.21 4.85
CA LYS A 66 -14.78 6.12 5.38
C LYS A 66 -15.02 7.32 4.45
N GLU A 67 -13.98 8.03 4.03
CA GLU A 67 -14.15 9.17 3.11
C GLU A 67 -14.62 8.72 1.71
N TRP A 68 -14.26 7.50 1.28
CA TRP A 68 -14.78 6.91 0.02
C TRP A 68 -16.26 6.55 0.12
N SER A 69 -16.68 5.86 1.18
CA SER A 69 -18.09 5.49 1.43
C SER A 69 -18.96 6.74 1.61
N GLU A 70 -18.48 7.76 2.32
CA GLU A 70 -19.16 9.05 2.46
C GLU A 70 -19.28 9.81 1.13
N LYS A 71 -18.28 9.74 0.24
CA LYS A 71 -18.32 10.37 -1.09
C LYS A 71 -19.14 9.60 -2.13
N GLU A 72 -19.18 8.27 -2.04
CA GLU A 72 -19.90 7.40 -2.98
C GLU A 72 -21.35 7.12 -2.60
N GLY A 73 -21.81 7.59 -1.42
CA GLY A 73 -23.19 7.42 -0.97
C GLY A 73 -23.62 5.95 -0.82
N LYS A 74 -22.66 5.04 -0.65
CA LYS A 74 -22.91 3.60 -0.45
C LYS A 74 -22.97 3.32 1.05
N PRO A 75 -24.08 2.72 1.55
CA PRO A 75 -24.26 2.43 2.97
C PRO A 75 -23.19 1.48 3.53
#